data_AF-A0A950N5D8-F1
#
_entry.id   AF-A0A950N5D8-F1
#
_cell.length_a   1.000
_cell.length_b   1.000
_cell.length_c   1.000
_cell.angle_alpha   90.00
_cell.angle_beta   90.00
_cell.angle_gamma   90.00
#
_symmetry.space_group_name_H-M   'P 1'
#
loop_
_entity.id
_entity.type
_entity.pdbx_description
1 polymer ?
#
loop_
_entity_poly.entity_id
_entity_poly.type
_entity_poly.pdbx_seq_one_letter_code
_entity_poly.pdbx_strand_id
1 'polypeptide(L)'
;MRSLALNTGKAEALRTGVPGDSIAEKPFSFPVVTCGFWFLALLAFCWMVNPAYSEPVIILDPYFYRTAVAEPINGSTKTVLSYYDEKDGHVTALSPPLSQPVSELRTLAIAHAQIVLQHLQPKILRDKHGVIVAIRLEDQDPALSSILLIPGFSARFDSLLGKDCLAAIPNRQVIFLFPRLGGDLEEFSVPLRSFYHNSVWPVSTEIFDWRNGELCKSRDLEADRTP
;
A
#
# COMPACT_ATOMS: atom_id res chain seq x y z
N MET A 1 37.76 -42.85 -11.04
CA MET A 1 38.92 -42.70 -10.11
C MET A 1 38.38 -42.58 -8.69
N ARG A 2 38.78 -43.52 -7.80
CA ARG A 2 39.06 -43.42 -6.34
C ARG A 2 38.38 -42.26 -5.57
N SER A 3 37.76 -42.42 -4.41
CA SER A 3 38.15 -43.22 -3.24
C SER A 3 37.04 -43.24 -2.18
N LEU A 4 36.98 -44.33 -1.41
CA LEU A 4 36.26 -44.53 -0.14
C LEU A 4 36.75 -43.60 0.99
N ALA A 5 35.92 -43.38 2.02
CA ALA A 5 36.20 -43.82 3.41
C ALA A 5 35.05 -43.50 4.41
N LEU A 6 34.68 -44.52 5.21
CA LEU A 6 33.93 -44.46 6.47
C LEU A 6 34.83 -44.01 7.65
N ASN A 7 34.25 -43.43 8.70
CA ASN A 7 34.55 -43.72 10.14
C ASN A 7 33.56 -42.93 11.02
N THR A 8 32.68 -43.43 11.91
CA THR A 8 32.74 -44.26 13.15
C THR A 8 33.51 -43.71 14.36
N GLY A 9 32.79 -43.63 15.50
CA GLY A 9 33.24 -43.45 16.90
C GLY A 9 32.18 -42.62 17.67
N LYS A 10 31.36 -43.07 18.64
CA LYS A 10 31.36 -44.09 19.71
C LYS A 10 32.37 -43.85 20.86
N ALA A 11 31.86 -43.42 22.02
CA ALA A 11 32.29 -43.74 23.41
C ALA A 11 31.44 -42.91 24.41
N GLU A 12 30.59 -43.52 25.24
CA GLU A 12 30.82 -43.86 26.67
C GLU A 12 30.82 -42.63 27.61
N ALA A 13 29.73 -42.39 28.36
CA ALA A 13 29.36 -43.02 29.64
C ALA A 13 30.17 -42.48 30.84
N LEU A 14 29.49 -41.81 31.78
CA LEU A 14 29.81 -41.97 33.20
C LEU A 14 28.57 -41.72 34.07
N ARG A 15 28.20 -42.77 34.80
CA ARG A 15 27.27 -42.79 35.93
C ARG A 15 27.99 -42.30 37.19
N THR A 16 27.28 -41.59 38.06
CA THR A 16 27.42 -41.73 39.51
C THR A 16 26.04 -41.58 40.17
N GLY A 17 25.61 -42.61 40.90
CA GLY A 17 24.46 -42.56 41.82
C GLY A 17 24.89 -42.02 43.20
N VAL A 18 23.96 -41.63 44.07
CA VAL A 18 23.34 -42.37 45.21
C VAL A 18 23.21 -41.33 46.36
N PRO A 19 22.46 -41.49 47.49
CA PRO A 19 21.17 -42.12 47.84
C PRO A 19 20.10 -41.02 48.16
N GLY A 20 18.78 -41.26 48.24
CA GLY A 20 18.05 -42.12 49.18
C GLY A 20 17.69 -41.32 50.45
N ASP A 21 16.46 -40.82 50.52
CA ASP A 21 15.75 -40.71 51.80
C ASP A 21 14.23 -40.80 51.60
N SER A 22 13.67 -41.83 52.20
CA SER A 22 12.26 -42.20 52.21
C SER A 22 11.60 -41.62 53.46
N ILE A 23 10.65 -40.71 53.27
CA ILE A 23 9.69 -40.34 54.34
C ILE A 23 8.29 -40.69 53.85
N ALA A 24 7.67 -41.58 54.61
CA ALA A 24 6.34 -42.09 54.43
C ALA A 24 5.25 -41.06 54.78
N GLU A 25 4.21 -41.08 53.94
CA GLU A 25 2.78 -40.89 54.21
C GLU A 25 2.25 -39.65 54.95
N LYS A 26 1.48 -38.84 54.21
CA LYS A 26 0.06 -38.56 54.52
C LYS A 26 -0.77 -38.48 53.23
N PRO A 27 -1.90 -39.20 53.10
CA PRO A 27 -2.80 -39.03 51.97
C PRO A 27 -3.68 -37.80 52.21
N PHE A 28 -3.26 -36.64 51.67
CA PHE A 28 -4.12 -35.47 51.59
C PHE A 28 -4.91 -35.53 50.28
N SER A 29 -6.16 -35.94 50.40
CA SER A 29 -7.17 -35.86 49.35
C SER A 29 -7.45 -34.38 49.07
N PHE A 30 -7.02 -33.90 47.90
CA PHE A 30 -7.46 -32.62 47.34
C PHE A 30 -8.41 -32.89 46.19
N PRO A 31 -9.56 -32.18 46.11
CA PRO A 31 -10.47 -32.32 45.01
C PRO A 31 -9.78 -31.87 43.71
N VAL A 32 -9.78 -32.82 42.78
CA VAL A 32 -9.68 -32.58 41.34
C VAL A 32 -10.75 -31.54 40.96
N VAL A 33 -10.48 -30.80 39.88
CA VAL A 33 -11.37 -29.88 39.15
C VAL A 33 -11.15 -28.39 39.50
N THR A 34 -11.07 -27.58 38.44
CA THR A 34 -11.01 -26.11 38.38
C THR A 34 -9.68 -25.40 38.72
N CYS A 35 -8.59 -25.69 38.01
CA CYS A 35 -7.48 -24.71 37.92
C CYS A 35 -6.89 -24.55 36.51
N GLY A 36 -7.05 -25.54 35.61
CA GLY A 36 -6.52 -25.47 34.23
C GLY A 36 -7.32 -24.61 33.24
N PHE A 37 -8.52 -24.15 33.58
CA PHE A 37 -9.40 -23.43 32.63
C PHE A 37 -9.24 -21.90 32.64
N TRP A 38 -8.63 -21.31 33.68
CA TRP A 38 -8.46 -19.86 33.76
C TRP A 38 -7.19 -19.34 33.06
N PHE A 39 -6.15 -20.17 32.90
CA PHE A 39 -4.92 -19.76 32.24
C PHE A 39 -5.02 -19.74 30.70
N LEU A 40 -5.86 -20.60 30.11
CA LEU A 40 -6.14 -20.61 28.66
C LEU A 40 -7.08 -19.47 28.24
N ALA A 41 -7.97 -19.02 29.13
CA ALA A 41 -8.88 -17.90 28.86
C ALA A 41 -8.15 -16.54 28.80
N LEU A 42 -7.09 -16.36 29.59
CA LEU A 42 -6.28 -15.12 29.60
C LEU A 42 -5.37 -14.99 28.36
N LEU A 43 -4.84 -16.10 27.82
CA LEU A 43 -4.05 -16.07 26.58
C LEU A 43 -4.91 -15.81 25.32
N ALA A 44 -6.18 -16.22 25.32
CA ALA A 44 -7.11 -15.90 24.25
C ALA A 44 -7.58 -14.44 24.27
N PHE A 45 -7.59 -13.78 25.43
CA PHE A 45 -8.05 -12.40 25.57
C PHE A 45 -7.02 -11.37 25.05
N CYS A 46 -5.72 -11.68 25.10
CA CYS A 46 -4.68 -10.79 24.56
C CYS A 46 -4.63 -10.73 23.03
N TRP A 47 -5.23 -11.68 22.30
CA TRP A 47 -5.28 -11.67 20.83
C TRP A 47 -6.45 -10.85 20.27
N MET A 48 -7.39 -10.38 21.11
CA MET A 48 -8.59 -9.69 20.65
C MET A 48 -8.50 -8.17 20.64
N VAL A 49 -7.38 -7.59 21.09
CA VAL A 49 -7.19 -6.14 21.10
C VAL A 49 -5.89 -5.80 20.41
N ASN A 50 -5.84 -5.97 19.09
CA ASN A 50 -4.97 -5.10 18.30
C ASN A 50 -5.64 -3.72 18.38
N PRO A 51 -5.05 -2.71 19.06
CA PRO A 51 -5.51 -1.36 18.85
C PRO A 51 -5.40 -1.13 17.36
N ALA A 52 -6.55 -0.97 16.69
CA ALA A 52 -6.58 -0.78 15.24
C ALA A 52 -5.89 0.56 14.96
N TYR A 53 -4.59 0.44 14.66
CA TYR A 53 -3.65 1.49 14.35
C TYR A 53 -4.12 2.10 13.03
N SER A 54 -4.31 3.42 13.01
CA SER A 54 -4.50 4.09 11.73
C SER A 54 -3.17 4.13 11.00
N GLU A 55 -3.21 3.83 9.70
CA GLU A 55 -2.03 3.94 8.85
C GLU A 55 -2.07 5.27 8.11
N PRO A 56 -1.03 6.10 8.20
CA PRO A 56 -1.01 7.36 7.49
C PRO A 56 -0.85 7.08 5.98
N VAL A 57 -1.75 7.65 5.19
CA VAL A 57 -1.76 7.54 3.73
C VAL A 57 -1.74 8.91 3.08
N ILE A 58 -1.20 8.97 1.88
CA ILE A 58 -1.33 10.13 0.99
C ILE A 58 -2.43 9.83 -0.02
N ILE A 59 -3.18 10.85 -0.40
CA ILE A 59 -4.18 10.76 -1.46
C ILE A 59 -4.04 12.01 -2.33
N LEU A 60 -4.08 11.82 -3.65
CA LEU A 60 -4.24 12.94 -4.57
C LEU A 60 -5.68 13.40 -4.49
N ASP A 61 -5.89 14.65 -4.10
CA ASP A 61 -7.22 15.24 -3.94
C ASP A 61 -7.41 16.49 -4.79
N PRO A 62 -8.67 16.82 -5.10
CA PRO A 62 -8.99 18.13 -5.64
C PRO A 62 -8.54 19.23 -4.67
N TYR A 63 -8.00 20.32 -5.21
CA TYR A 63 -7.51 21.47 -4.43
C TYR A 63 -8.57 22.05 -3.48
N PHE A 64 -9.85 21.93 -3.82
CA PHE A 64 -10.96 22.43 -2.99
C PHE A 64 -11.27 21.55 -1.77
N TYR A 65 -10.75 20.32 -1.67
CA TYR A 65 -10.90 19.44 -0.50
C TYR A 65 -9.95 19.74 0.67
N ARG A 66 -9.31 20.92 0.65
CA ARG A 66 -8.42 21.51 1.67
C ARG A 66 -8.35 20.72 2.99
N THR A 67 -7.39 19.82 3.09
CA THR A 67 -6.96 19.21 4.34
C THR A 67 -6.04 20.16 5.10
N ALA A 68 -5.91 19.94 6.41
CA ALA A 68 -4.99 20.75 7.23
C ALA A 68 -3.51 20.54 6.83
N VAL A 69 -3.20 19.37 6.26
CA VAL A 69 -1.88 19.02 5.74
C VAL A 69 -2.04 18.65 4.27
N ALA A 70 -1.51 19.51 3.41
CA ALA A 70 -1.48 19.30 1.97
C ALA A 70 -0.18 19.85 1.36
N GLU A 71 0.32 19.18 0.33
CA GLU A 71 1.48 19.61 -0.44
C GLU A 71 1.07 19.88 -1.90
N PRO A 72 1.59 20.96 -2.52
CA PRO A 72 1.31 21.24 -3.92
C PRO A 72 2.02 20.23 -4.83
N ILE A 73 1.40 19.93 -5.97
CA ILE A 73 2.03 19.21 -7.08
C ILE A 73 2.57 20.24 -8.08
N ASN A 74 3.78 20.03 -8.61
CA ASN A 74 4.41 21.00 -9.50
C ASN A 74 3.54 21.28 -10.74
N GLY A 75 3.26 22.57 -11.00
CA GLY A 75 2.44 23.04 -12.11
C GLY A 75 0.92 22.79 -11.97
N SER A 76 0.51 21.99 -10.99
CA SER A 76 -0.90 21.66 -10.74
C SER A 76 -1.66 22.85 -10.16
N THR A 77 -2.87 23.09 -10.66
CA THR A 77 -3.78 24.10 -10.08
C THR A 77 -5.04 23.48 -9.51
N LYS A 78 -5.37 22.24 -9.88
CA LYS A 78 -6.59 21.55 -9.44
C LYS A 78 -6.32 20.41 -8.48
N THR A 79 -5.07 19.97 -8.32
CA THR A 79 -4.74 18.73 -7.56
C THR A 79 -3.65 18.97 -6.53
N VAL A 80 -3.80 18.40 -5.34
CA VAL A 80 -2.83 18.45 -4.22
C VAL A 80 -2.58 17.06 -3.66
N LEU A 81 -1.47 16.89 -2.95
CA LEU A 81 -1.21 15.71 -2.12
C LEU A 81 -1.75 16.00 -0.72
N SER A 82 -2.74 15.24 -0.27
CA SER A 82 -3.36 15.39 1.05
C SER A 82 -3.05 14.17 1.92
N TYR A 83 -2.89 14.41 3.22
CA TYR A 83 -2.54 13.38 4.19
C TYR A 83 -3.74 12.97 5.04
N TYR A 84 -3.90 11.66 5.23
CA TYR A 84 -5.02 11.04 5.93
C TYR A 84 -4.54 9.94 6.85
N ASP A 85 -5.36 9.61 7.84
CA ASP A 85 -5.34 8.33 8.55
C ASP A 85 -6.30 7.38 7.84
N GLU A 86 -5.79 6.24 7.41
CA GLU A 86 -6.58 5.12 6.88
C GLU A 86 -6.85 4.11 8.00
N LYS A 87 -8.10 3.64 8.05
CA LYS A 87 -8.52 2.55 8.94
C LYS A 87 -9.73 1.84 8.37
N ASP A 88 -9.61 0.54 8.14
CA ASP A 88 -10.70 -0.35 7.70
C ASP A 88 -11.39 0.13 6.40
N GLY A 89 -10.61 0.70 5.46
CA GLY A 89 -11.07 1.28 4.20
C GLY A 89 -11.60 2.71 4.31
N HIS A 90 -11.60 3.30 5.50
CA HIS A 90 -12.06 4.66 5.76
C HIS A 90 -10.88 5.61 5.94
N VAL A 91 -10.94 6.76 5.27
CA VAL A 91 -9.91 7.80 5.37
C VAL A 91 -10.42 9.00 6.13
N THR A 92 -9.67 9.42 7.13
CA THR A 92 -9.97 10.58 7.97
C THR A 92 -8.85 11.61 7.82
N ALA A 93 -9.21 12.87 7.55
CA ALA A 93 -8.21 13.91 7.37
C ALA A 93 -7.43 14.16 8.66
N LEU A 94 -6.11 14.25 8.56
CA LEU A 94 -5.28 14.57 9.71
C LEU A 94 -5.63 15.97 10.26
N SER A 95 -5.78 16.05 11.58
CA SER A 95 -6.09 17.29 12.28
C SER A 95 -4.88 17.75 13.11
N PRO A 96 -4.53 19.05 13.14
CA PRO A 96 -3.48 19.55 14.01
C PRO A 96 -3.86 19.44 15.50
N PRO A 97 -2.88 19.25 16.40
CA PRO A 97 -1.46 19.03 16.13
C PRO A 97 -1.20 17.63 15.56
N LEU A 98 -0.24 17.55 14.64
CA LEU A 98 0.15 16.26 14.06
C LEU A 98 0.92 15.43 15.08
N SER A 99 0.62 14.14 15.16
CA SER A 99 1.33 13.18 16.02
C SER A 99 2.80 13.00 15.64
N GLN A 100 3.16 13.31 14.38
CA GLN A 100 4.50 13.15 13.82
C GLN A 100 4.75 14.16 12.70
N PRO A 101 6.03 14.44 12.34
CA PRO A 101 6.38 15.34 11.26
C PRO A 101 5.87 14.87 9.87
N VAL A 102 5.59 15.82 8.98
CA VAL A 102 5.10 15.54 7.61
C VAL A 102 6.06 14.63 6.83
N SER A 103 7.37 14.79 7.01
CA SER A 103 8.38 13.92 6.37
C SER A 103 8.23 12.45 6.78
N GLU A 104 7.90 12.19 8.04
CA GLU A 104 7.71 10.82 8.55
C GLU A 104 6.38 10.24 8.07
N LEU A 105 5.31 11.06 8.06
CA LEU A 105 4.03 10.67 7.44
C LEU A 105 4.21 10.26 5.98
N ARG A 106 5.02 11.03 5.23
CA ARG A 106 5.31 10.72 3.83
C ARG A 106 6.03 9.39 3.66
N THR A 107 7.01 9.09 4.50
CA THR A 107 7.70 7.80 4.47
C THR A 107 6.75 6.64 4.71
N LEU A 108 5.88 6.75 5.72
CA LEU A 108 4.89 5.70 6.05
C LEU A 108 3.85 5.55 4.93
N ALA A 109 3.34 6.66 4.39
CA ALA A 109 2.38 6.63 3.29
C ALA A 109 2.97 6.00 2.01
N ILE A 110 4.24 6.25 1.70
CA ILE A 110 4.93 5.59 0.58
C ILE A 110 5.08 4.10 0.85
N ALA A 111 5.37 3.69 2.08
CA ALA A 111 5.45 2.27 2.44
C ALA A 111 4.09 1.56 2.27
N HIS A 112 2.99 2.20 2.69
CA HIS A 112 1.64 1.70 2.45
C HIS A 112 1.33 1.61 0.95
N ALA A 113 1.64 2.64 0.17
CA ALA A 113 1.45 2.62 -1.29
C ALA A 113 2.25 1.50 -1.98
N GLN A 114 3.43 1.13 -1.46
CA GLN A 114 4.19 -0.03 -1.97
C GLN A 114 3.43 -1.34 -1.78
N ILE A 115 2.71 -1.52 -0.66
CA ILE A 115 1.86 -2.69 -0.42
C ILE A 115 0.73 -2.72 -1.46
N VAL A 116 0.02 -1.61 -1.65
CA VAL A 116 -1.04 -1.50 -2.67
C VAL A 116 -0.50 -1.87 -4.05
N LEU A 117 0.66 -1.32 -4.43
CA LEU A 117 1.30 -1.62 -5.70
C LEU A 117 1.57 -3.12 -5.86
N GLN A 118 2.06 -3.83 -4.84
CA GLN A 118 2.42 -5.25 -4.94
C GLN A 118 1.24 -6.15 -5.35
N HIS A 119 0.02 -5.84 -4.90
CA HIS A 119 -1.17 -6.65 -5.17
C HIS A 119 -1.97 -6.20 -6.40
N LEU A 120 -1.68 -4.99 -6.89
CA LEU A 120 -2.37 -4.39 -8.03
C LEU A 120 -2.22 -5.22 -9.30
N GLN A 121 -3.35 -5.44 -10.00
CA GLN A 121 -3.42 -6.15 -11.27
C GLN A 121 -3.67 -5.16 -12.43
N PRO A 122 -2.64 -4.82 -13.24
CA PRO A 122 -2.80 -3.85 -14.30
C PRO A 122 -3.65 -4.38 -15.47
N LYS A 123 -4.64 -3.61 -15.91
CA LYS A 123 -5.40 -3.90 -17.13
C LYS A 123 -4.80 -3.17 -18.32
N ILE A 124 -4.18 -3.92 -19.23
CA ILE A 124 -3.56 -3.36 -20.44
C ILE A 124 -4.65 -3.10 -21.50
N LEU A 125 -4.76 -1.86 -21.94
CA LEU A 125 -5.68 -1.43 -23.00
C LEU A 125 -4.92 -1.36 -24.32
N ARG A 126 -5.50 -1.97 -25.37
CA ARG A 126 -4.93 -2.01 -26.72
C ARG A 126 -5.94 -1.50 -27.73
N ASP A 127 -5.44 -0.89 -28.79
CA ASP A 127 -6.26 -0.49 -29.94
C ASP A 127 -6.64 -1.68 -30.83
N LYS A 128 -7.35 -1.39 -31.93
CA LYS A 128 -7.74 -2.36 -32.96
C LYS A 128 -6.57 -3.03 -33.70
N HIS A 129 -5.37 -2.45 -33.62
CA HIS A 129 -4.14 -2.97 -34.22
C HIS A 129 -3.28 -3.75 -33.21
N GLY A 130 -3.73 -3.86 -31.95
CA GLY A 130 -3.01 -4.56 -30.88
C GLY A 130 -1.92 -3.72 -30.20
N VAL A 131 -1.83 -2.42 -30.52
CA VAL A 131 -0.87 -1.49 -29.90
C VAL A 131 -1.35 -1.09 -28.51
N ILE A 132 -0.45 -1.08 -27.52
CA ILE A 132 -0.78 -0.63 -26.16
C ILE A 132 -1.03 0.88 -26.19
N VAL A 133 -2.24 1.28 -25.81
CA VAL A 133 -2.63 2.70 -25.75
C VAL A 133 -2.64 3.23 -24.31
N ALA A 134 -2.93 2.37 -23.34
CA ALA A 134 -2.95 2.74 -21.93
C ALA A 134 -2.85 1.51 -21.03
N ILE A 135 -2.52 1.73 -19.76
CA ILE A 135 -2.69 0.78 -18.68
C ILE A 135 -3.68 1.40 -17.69
N ARG A 136 -4.72 0.65 -17.33
CA ARG A 136 -5.65 1.02 -16.29
C ARG A 136 -5.31 0.28 -15.01
N LEU A 137 -5.15 1.03 -13.94
CA LEU A 137 -4.93 0.54 -12.60
C LEU A 137 -6.19 0.84 -11.79
N GLU A 138 -6.71 -0.17 -11.11
CA GLU A 138 -7.92 -0.05 -10.29
C GLU A 138 -7.73 -0.81 -8.99
N ASP A 139 -8.12 -0.19 -7.89
CA ASP A 139 -8.14 -0.79 -6.56
C ASP A 139 -9.23 -0.12 -5.72
N GLN A 140 -9.70 -0.79 -4.69
CA GLN A 140 -10.63 -0.20 -3.72
C GLN A 140 -9.89 0.61 -2.66
N ASP A 141 -8.59 0.38 -2.49
CA ASP A 141 -7.74 1.12 -1.57
C ASP A 141 -7.72 2.63 -1.91
N PRO A 142 -8.09 3.50 -0.96
CA PRO A 142 -8.16 4.93 -1.19
C PRO A 142 -6.78 5.57 -1.45
N ALA A 143 -5.70 4.91 -1.05
CA ALA A 143 -4.31 5.33 -1.27
C ALA A 143 -3.76 4.91 -2.64
N LEU A 144 -4.57 4.33 -3.55
CA LEU A 144 -4.13 3.92 -4.89
C LEU A 144 -3.36 5.03 -5.61
N SER A 145 -3.85 6.28 -5.56
CA SER A 145 -3.19 7.43 -6.21
C SER A 145 -1.74 7.66 -5.74
N SER A 146 -1.39 7.27 -4.53
CA SER A 146 -0.05 7.43 -3.96
C SER A 146 1.00 6.47 -4.50
N ILE A 147 0.61 5.44 -5.25
CA ILE A 147 1.59 4.58 -5.93
C ILE A 147 2.46 5.38 -6.90
N LEU A 148 1.93 6.50 -7.42
CA LEU A 148 2.65 7.41 -8.30
C LEU A 148 3.80 8.15 -7.59
N LEU A 149 3.81 8.19 -6.26
CA LEU A 149 4.87 8.82 -5.47
C LEU A 149 6.02 7.86 -5.16
N ILE A 150 5.88 6.57 -5.49
CA ILE A 150 6.90 5.56 -5.22
C ILE A 150 8.09 5.81 -6.16
N PRO A 151 9.32 5.96 -5.62
CA PRO A 151 10.52 6.06 -6.44
C PRO A 151 10.66 4.83 -7.34
N GLY A 152 10.85 5.04 -8.65
CA GLY A 152 10.97 3.95 -9.61
C GLY A 152 9.65 3.26 -9.98
N PHE A 153 8.49 3.82 -9.63
CA PHE A 153 7.18 3.30 -10.02
C PHE A 153 7.07 2.93 -11.50
N SER A 154 7.58 3.78 -12.42
CA SER A 154 7.50 3.51 -13.86
C SER A 154 8.27 2.26 -14.28
N ALA A 155 9.31 1.85 -13.54
CA ALA A 155 10.16 0.71 -13.90
C ALA A 155 9.36 -0.59 -14.06
N ARG A 156 8.23 -0.72 -13.34
CA ARG A 156 7.31 -1.86 -13.50
C ARG A 156 6.64 -1.90 -14.88
N PHE A 157 6.51 -0.76 -15.53
CA PHE A 157 5.80 -0.57 -16.80
C PHE A 157 6.72 -0.18 -17.96
N ASP A 158 8.04 -0.08 -17.75
CA ASP A 158 9.02 0.32 -18.76
C ASP A 158 8.92 -0.46 -20.06
N SER A 159 8.69 -1.77 -19.98
CA SER A 159 8.55 -2.65 -21.16
C SER A 159 7.26 -2.41 -21.97
N LEU A 160 6.27 -1.74 -21.38
CA LEU A 160 4.94 -1.50 -21.97
C LEU A 160 4.75 -0.04 -22.40
N LEU A 161 5.22 0.91 -21.59
CA LEU A 161 4.98 2.35 -21.78
C LEU A 161 6.24 3.15 -22.13
N GLY A 162 7.43 2.55 -21.97
CA GLY A 162 8.71 3.25 -21.97
C GLY A 162 9.06 3.83 -20.58
N LYS A 163 10.24 4.47 -20.49
CA LYS A 163 10.81 4.98 -19.22
C LYS A 163 9.96 6.06 -18.55
N ASP A 164 9.31 6.89 -19.36
CA ASP A 164 8.44 7.97 -18.93
C ASP A 164 6.99 7.65 -19.34
N CYS A 165 6.04 8.02 -18.50
CA CYS A 165 4.62 7.88 -18.81
C CYS A 165 3.84 9.13 -18.39
N LEU A 166 2.67 9.30 -19.01
CA LEU A 166 1.66 10.25 -18.55
C LEU A 166 0.68 9.52 -17.63
N ALA A 167 0.23 10.19 -16.57
CA ALA A 167 -0.76 9.66 -15.64
C ALA A 167 -2.01 10.55 -15.63
N ALA A 168 -3.19 9.92 -15.68
CA ALA A 168 -4.47 10.56 -15.42
C ALA A 168 -5.12 9.90 -14.19
N ILE A 169 -5.55 10.71 -13.23
CA ILE A 169 -6.22 10.25 -12.00
C ILE A 169 -7.61 10.88 -11.95
N PRO A 170 -8.60 10.34 -12.71
CA PRO A 170 -9.93 10.91 -12.71
C PRO A 170 -10.64 10.79 -11.36
N ASN A 171 -10.34 9.75 -10.58
CA ASN A 171 -10.88 9.54 -9.24
C ASN A 171 -9.93 8.71 -8.37
N ARG A 172 -10.26 8.56 -7.07
CA ARG A 172 -9.38 7.91 -6.09
C ARG A 172 -9.05 6.44 -6.37
N GLN A 173 -9.91 5.74 -7.12
CA GLN A 173 -9.85 4.29 -7.32
C GLN A 173 -9.37 3.89 -8.71
N VAL A 174 -9.08 4.85 -9.59
CA VAL A 174 -8.69 4.57 -10.97
C VAL A 174 -7.55 5.48 -11.40
N ILE A 175 -6.48 4.87 -11.91
CA ILE A 175 -5.37 5.58 -12.58
C ILE A 175 -5.26 5.03 -14.00
N PHE A 176 -5.07 5.93 -14.96
CA PHE A 176 -4.66 5.57 -16.31
C PHE A 176 -3.22 6.02 -16.54
N LEU A 177 -2.40 5.11 -17.05
CA LEU A 177 -1.04 5.38 -17.49
C LEU A 177 -0.99 5.30 -19.01
N PHE A 178 -0.36 6.28 -19.64
CA PHE A 178 -0.22 6.36 -21.09
C PHE A 178 1.27 6.40 -21.47
N PRO A 179 1.65 5.82 -22.62
CA PRO A 179 2.98 6.03 -23.16
C PRO A 179 3.19 7.53 -23.42
N ARG A 180 4.39 8.02 -23.15
CA ARG A 180 4.70 9.44 -23.42
C ARG A 180 4.94 9.70 -24.90
N LEU A 181 5.55 8.74 -25.60
CA LEU A 181 5.93 8.82 -27.01
C LEU A 181 5.04 7.91 -27.85
N GLY A 182 3.72 8.11 -27.80
CA GLY A 182 2.78 7.33 -28.61
C GLY A 182 1.42 7.19 -27.95
N GLY A 183 0.39 7.04 -28.76
CA GLY A 183 -1.01 6.97 -28.33
C GLY A 183 -1.74 8.29 -28.52
N ASP A 184 -3.05 8.18 -28.79
CA ASP A 184 -3.93 9.32 -28.90
C ASP A 184 -4.66 9.53 -27.56
N LEU A 185 -4.08 10.34 -26.68
CA LEU A 185 -4.76 10.70 -25.42
C LEU A 185 -6.10 11.42 -25.68
N GLU A 186 -6.28 12.02 -26.86
CA GLU A 186 -7.51 12.72 -27.20
C GLU A 186 -8.69 11.75 -27.30
N GLU A 187 -8.47 10.52 -27.79
CA GLU A 187 -9.49 9.46 -27.77
C GLU A 187 -9.96 9.14 -26.34
N PHE A 188 -9.10 9.36 -25.34
CA PHE A 188 -9.43 9.15 -23.93
C PHE A 188 -9.98 10.40 -23.24
N SER A 189 -10.00 11.58 -23.88
CA SER A 189 -10.41 12.83 -23.24
C SER A 189 -11.88 12.79 -22.77
N VAL A 190 -12.77 12.25 -23.60
CA VAL A 190 -14.21 12.09 -23.26
C VAL A 190 -14.41 11.03 -22.18
N PRO A 191 -13.87 9.79 -22.30
CA PRO A 191 -13.97 8.79 -21.23
C PRO A 191 -13.40 9.26 -19.89
N LEU A 192 -12.21 9.88 -19.86
CA LEU A 192 -11.58 10.32 -18.61
C LEU A 192 -12.40 11.39 -17.90
N ARG A 193 -12.94 12.36 -18.63
CA ARG A 193 -13.88 13.36 -18.07
C ARG A 193 -15.15 12.71 -17.55
N SER A 194 -15.67 11.70 -18.24
CA SER A 194 -16.81 10.94 -17.74
C SER A 194 -16.49 10.20 -16.43
N PHE A 195 -15.31 9.59 -16.30
CA PHE A 195 -14.85 8.99 -15.04
C PHE A 195 -14.74 10.00 -13.91
N TYR A 196 -14.31 11.23 -14.20
CA TYR A 196 -14.22 12.30 -13.23
C TYR A 196 -15.61 12.77 -12.78
N HIS A 197 -16.48 13.20 -13.71
CA HIS A 197 -17.79 13.76 -13.36
C HIS A 197 -18.79 12.76 -12.77
N ASN A 198 -18.64 11.47 -13.09
CA ASN A 198 -19.54 10.43 -12.59
C ASN A 198 -19.01 9.75 -11.31
N SER A 199 -17.86 10.18 -10.77
CA SER A 199 -17.31 9.62 -9.54
C SER A 199 -17.87 10.29 -8.30
N VAL A 200 -18.06 9.50 -7.23
CA VAL A 200 -18.34 10.00 -5.88
C VAL A 200 -17.12 10.72 -5.30
N TRP A 201 -15.91 10.29 -5.68
CA TRP A 201 -14.64 10.80 -5.18
C TRP A 201 -13.75 11.26 -6.34
N PRO A 202 -14.14 12.33 -7.06
CA PRO A 202 -13.35 12.87 -8.16
C PRO A 202 -11.99 13.35 -7.65
N VAL A 203 -10.96 13.23 -8.50
CA VAL A 203 -9.61 13.70 -8.17
C VAL A 203 -9.19 14.81 -9.11
N SER A 204 -8.98 14.52 -10.40
CA SER A 204 -8.54 15.56 -11.34
C SER A 204 -8.88 15.28 -12.80
N THR A 205 -8.99 16.36 -13.57
CA THR A 205 -8.98 16.35 -15.04
C THR A 205 -7.60 16.68 -15.61
N GLU A 206 -6.61 16.95 -14.75
CA GLU A 206 -5.22 17.19 -15.13
C GLU A 206 -4.52 15.88 -15.51
N ILE A 207 -3.62 16.00 -16.48
CA ILE A 207 -2.70 14.94 -16.91
C ILE A 207 -1.32 15.30 -16.39
N PHE A 208 -0.67 14.34 -15.75
CA PHE A 208 0.63 14.52 -15.14
C PHE A 208 1.71 13.79 -15.93
N ASP A 209 2.82 14.46 -16.18
CA ASP A 209 4.08 13.79 -16.49
C ASP A 209 4.62 13.13 -15.22
N TRP A 210 4.88 11.83 -15.29
CA TRP A 210 5.63 11.13 -14.24
C TRP A 210 7.10 11.05 -14.65
N ARG A 211 7.99 11.64 -13.85
CA ARG A 211 9.44 11.62 -14.09
C ARG A 211 10.18 11.44 -12.77
N ASN A 212 10.96 10.36 -12.65
CA ASN A 212 11.82 10.10 -11.49
C ASN A 212 11.12 10.17 -10.12
N GLY A 213 9.86 9.73 -10.01
CA GLY A 213 9.09 9.79 -8.76
C GLY A 213 8.42 11.13 -8.47
N GLU A 214 8.51 12.08 -9.40
CA GLU A 214 7.81 13.37 -9.31
C GLU A 214 6.68 13.43 -10.33
N LEU A 215 5.54 13.98 -9.88
CA LEU A 215 4.42 14.35 -10.73
C LEU A 215 4.52 15.83 -11.07
N CYS A 216 4.45 16.14 -12.36
CA CYS A 216 4.37 17.49 -12.86
C CYS A 216 3.16 17.62 -13.78
N LYS A 217 2.32 18.63 -13.60
CA LYS A 217 1.19 18.85 -14.49
C LYS A 217 1.68 19.11 -15.91
N SER A 218 1.18 18.31 -16.85
CA SER A 218 1.45 18.42 -18.28
C SER A 218 0.39 19.26 -18.99
N ARG A 219 -0.89 18.87 -18.86
CA ARG A 219 -2.05 19.54 -19.45
C ARG A 219 -3.32 19.28 -18.64
N ASP A 220 -4.42 19.92 -19.00
CA ASP A 220 -5.73 19.75 -18.37
C ASP A 220 -6.79 19.49 -19.45
N LEU A 221 -7.54 18.40 -19.32
CA LEU A 221 -8.56 17.98 -20.28
C LEU A 221 -9.76 18.94 -20.37
N GLU A 222 -9.88 19.89 -19.44
CA GLU A 222 -10.92 20.91 -19.44
C GLU A 222 -10.41 22.30 -19.84
N ALA A 223 -9.10 22.53 -19.92
CA ALA A 223 -8.54 23.86 -20.19
C ALA A 223 -8.84 24.37 -21.60
N ASP A 224 -9.02 23.47 -22.58
CA ASP A 224 -9.31 23.84 -23.98
C ASP A 224 -10.77 24.29 -24.20
N ARG A 225 -11.58 24.38 -23.14
CA ARG A 225 -12.92 24.99 -23.17
C ARG A 225 -12.87 26.43 -22.64
N THR A 226 -12.04 27.26 -23.25
CA THR A 226 -12.30 28.70 -23.21
C THR A 226 -13.37 28.99 -24.28
N PRO A 227 -14.54 29.56 -23.92
CA PRO A 227 -15.57 29.94 -24.88
C PRO A 227 -15.08 30.99 -25.88
#